data_AF-A0A5J4U505-F1
#
_entry.id   AF-A0A5J4U505-F1
#
_cell.length_a   1.000
_cell.length_b   1.000
_cell.length_c   1.000
_cell.angle_alpha   90.00
_cell.angle_beta   90.00
_cell.angle_gamma   90.00
#
_symmetry.space_group_name_H-M   'P 1'
#
loop_
_entity.id
_entity.type
_entity.pdbx_description
1 polymer ?
#
loop_
_entity_poly.entity_id
_entity_poly.type
_entity_poly.pdbx_seq_one_letter_code
_entity_poly.pdbx_strand_id
1 'polypeptide(L)' 'MGKKQLPKHSQRTRYQIRNQLTLFQMVIAMLIMFPGQVTLPARDFGISTQQVYSMIRCHCRQTQFINDGHRMAVVMRIW' A
#
# COMPACT_ATOMS: atom_id res chain seq x y z
N MET A 1 4.27 30.94 -32.32
CA MET A 1 4.52 29.49 -32.12
C MET A 1 4.51 29.20 -30.62
N GLY A 2 3.71 28.22 -30.21
CA GLY A 2 3.20 28.06 -28.84
C GLY A 2 4.22 27.64 -27.78
N LYS A 3 4.07 28.22 -26.59
CA LYS A 3 4.79 27.82 -25.37
C LYS A 3 4.33 26.41 -24.98
N LYS A 4 5.21 25.40 -25.09
CA LYS A 4 4.94 24.04 -24.60
C LYS A 4 4.77 24.11 -23.07
N GLN A 5 3.56 23.91 -22.59
CA GLN A 5 3.31 23.78 -21.16
C GLN A 5 3.94 22.48 -20.67
N LEU A 6 4.87 22.57 -19.71
CA LEU A 6 5.44 21.42 -19.02
C LEU A 6 4.31 20.60 -18.38
N PRO A 7 4.40 19.26 -18.36
CA PRO A 7 3.41 18.42 -17.71
C PRO A 7 3.27 18.89 -16.26
N LYS A 8 2.06 19.35 -15.91
CA LYS A 8 1.70 19.77 -14.57
C LYS A 8 1.87 18.56 -13.65
N HIS A 9 3.05 18.41 -13.05
CA HIS A 9 3.27 17.43 -12.00
C HIS A 9 2.32 17.78 -10.87
N SER A 10 1.24 17.00 -10.75
CA SER A 10 0.34 17.08 -9.60
C SER A 10 1.15 16.63 -8.39
N GLN A 11 1.79 17.59 -7.72
CA GLN A 11 2.32 17.39 -6.38
C GLN A 11 1.11 17.34 -5.45
N ARG A 12 0.38 16.22 -5.46
CA ARG A 12 -0.52 15.91 -4.37
C ARG A 12 0.36 15.86 -3.13
N THR A 13 0.18 16.84 -2.26
CA THR A 13 0.91 16.99 -1.00
C THR A 13 0.88 15.63 -0.30
N ARG A 14 2.04 14.98 -0.13
CA ARG A 14 2.14 13.62 0.47
C ARG A 14 1.42 13.50 1.82
N TYR A 15 1.21 14.64 2.49
CA TYR A 15 0.44 14.78 3.72
C TYR A 15 -1.02 14.35 3.58
N GLN A 16 -1.69 14.68 2.48
CA GLN A 16 -3.11 14.36 2.29
C GLN A 16 -3.32 12.86 2.04
N ILE A 17 -2.33 12.18 1.45
CA ILE A 17 -2.32 10.71 1.27
C ILE A 17 -2.04 10.00 2.60
N ARG A 18 -1.21 10.59 3.47
CA ARG A 18 -0.85 10.02 4.78
C ARG A 18 -2.01 9.94 5.77
N ASN A 19 -3.01 10.81 5.64
CA ASN A 19 -4.16 10.87 6.55
C ASN A 19 -5.38 10.08 6.04
N GLN A 20 -5.26 9.37 4.91
CA GLN A 20 -6.27 8.42 4.47
C GLN A 20 -5.93 7.05 5.04
N LEU A 21 -6.86 6.45 5.78
CA LEU A 21 -6.76 5.06 6.21
C LEU A 21 -6.73 4.18 4.96
N THR A 22 -5.53 3.73 4.60
CA THR A 22 -5.37 2.78 3.50
C THR A 22 -5.74 1.38 3.99
N LEU A 23 -6.25 0.55 3.08
CA LEU A 23 -6.54 -0.86 3.36
C LEU A 23 -5.33 -1.57 4.02
N PHE A 24 -4.11 -1.21 3.60
CA PHE A 24 -2.87 -1.67 4.22
C PHE A 24 -2.81 -1.36 5.73
N GLN A 25 -3.11 -0.12 6.14
CA GLN A 25 -3.08 0.26 7.56
C GLN A 25 -4.17 -0.48 8.35
N MET A 26 -5.35 -0.68 7.78
CA MET A 26 -6.44 -1.44 8.42
C MET A 26 -6.08 -2.92 8.60
N VAL A 27 -5.51 -3.55 7.57
CA VAL A 27 -5.05 -4.94 7.63
C VAL A 27 -3.99 -5.13 8.71
N ILE A 28 -3.01 -4.21 8.79
CA ILE A 28 -1.97 -4.27 9.82
C ILE A 28 -2.55 -4.05 11.22
N ALA A 29 -3.44 -3.06 11.40
CA ALA A 29 -4.09 -2.82 12.69
C ALA A 29 -4.87 -4.05 13.17
N MET A 30 -5.58 -4.73 12.26
CA MET A 30 -6.33 -5.94 12.57
C MET A 30 -5.41 -7.10 13.00
N LEU A 31 -4.27 -7.27 12.33
CA LEU A 31 -3.28 -8.30 12.68
C LEU A 31 -2.59 -8.03 14.01
N ILE A 32 -2.45 -6.75 14.40
CA ILE A 32 -1.93 -6.36 15.72
C ILE A 32 -2.95 -6.71 16.81
N MET A 33 -4.25 -6.49 16.56
CA MET A 33 -5.31 -6.83 17.52
C MET A 33 -5.55 -8.34 17.64
N PHE A 34 -5.42 -9.08 16.54
CA PHE A 34 -5.67 -10.53 16.48
C PHE A 34 -4.45 -11.27 15.90
N PRO A 35 -3.36 -11.44 16.68
CA PRO A 35 -2.14 -12.06 16.20
C PRO A 35 -2.40 -13.51 15.76
N GLY A 36 -1.81 -13.89 14.62
CA GLY A 36 -1.93 -15.25 14.06
C GLY A 36 -3.17 -15.50 13.19
N GLN A 37 -4.16 -14.60 13.19
CA GLN A 37 -5.38 -14.75 12.39
C GLN A 37 -5.28 -14.04 11.03
N VAL A 38 -4.40 -14.51 10.16
CA VAL A 38 -4.15 -13.90 8.83
C VAL A 38 -5.34 -14.04 7.87
N THR A 39 -6.19 -15.04 8.08
CA THR A 39 -7.40 -15.28 7.30
C THR A 39 -8.52 -14.29 7.61
N LEU A 40 -8.49 -13.66 8.78
CA LEU A 40 -9.49 -12.70 9.24
C LEU A 40 -9.52 -11.42 8.37
N PRO A 41 -8.41 -10.69 8.17
CA PRO A 41 -8.40 -9.55 7.25
C PRO A 41 -8.62 -9.97 5.79
N ALA A 42 -8.21 -11.18 5.40
CA ALA A 42 -8.48 -11.69 4.06
C ALA A 42 -9.98 -11.80 3.79
N ARG A 43 -10.75 -12.32 4.76
CA ARG A 43 -12.20 -12.44 4.68
C ARG A 43 -12.91 -11.09 4.75
N ASP A 44 -12.55 -10.26 5.72
CA ASP A 44 -13.26 -9.02 6.01
C ASP A 44 -13.04 -7.94 4.95
N PHE A 45 -11.84 -7.89 4.36
CA PHE A 45 -11.51 -6.94 3.29
C PHE A 45 -11.64 -7.54 1.88
N GLY A 46 -12.03 -8.81 1.75
CA GLY A 46 -12.19 -9.48 0.45
C GLY A 46 -10.89 -9.59 -0.36
N ILE A 47 -9.75 -9.72 0.32
CA ILE A 47 -8.42 -9.83 -0.30
C ILE A 47 -7.86 -11.25 -0.14
N SER A 48 -6.91 -11.64 -1.00
CA SER A 48 -6.29 -12.95 -0.85
C SER A 48 -5.38 -13.01 0.37
N THR A 49 -5.26 -14.18 1.00
CA THR A 49 -4.31 -14.41 2.10
C THR A 49 -2.87 -14.10 1.68
N GLN A 50 -2.52 -14.40 0.42
CA GLN A 50 -1.22 -14.03 -0.16
C GLN A 50 -0.98 -12.52 -0.18
N GLN A 51 -2.02 -11.72 -0.48
CA GLN A 51 -1.93 -10.26 -0.40
C GLN A 51 -1.70 -9.81 1.05
N VAL A 52 -2.39 -10.41 2.03
CA VAL A 52 -2.16 -10.11 3.46
C VAL A 52 -0.71 -10.39 3.85
N TYR A 53 -0.15 -11.56 3.50
CA TYR A 53 1.27 -11.87 3.76
C TYR A 53 2.22 -10.87 3.09
N SER A 54 1.90 -10.43 1.88
CA SER A 54 2.68 -9.42 1.17
C SER A 54 2.65 -8.07 1.90
N MET A 55 1.48 -7.67 2.41
CA MET A 55 1.31 -6.47 3.23
C MET A 55 2.09 -6.58 4.54
N ILE A 56 2.01 -7.70 5.25
CA ILE A 56 2.80 -7.95 6.48
C ILE A 56 4.30 -7.80 6.18
N ARG A 57 4.78 -8.45 5.11
CA ARG A 57 6.18 -8.37 4.71
C ARG A 57 6.61 -6.94 4.38
N CYS A 58 5.77 -6.19 3.68
CA CYS A 58 6.02 -4.78 3.38
C CYS A 58 6.06 -3.92 4.64
N HIS A 59 5.16 -4.17 5.59
CA HIS A 59 5.10 -3.47 6.88
C HIS A 59 6.36 -3.71 7.72
N CYS A 60 6.77 -4.97 7.89
CA CYS A 60 8.00 -5.33 8.61
C CYS A 60 9.26 -4.72 7.98
N ARG A 61 9.22 -4.46 6.66
CA ARG A 61 10.32 -3.82 5.91
C ARG A 61 10.20 -2.30 5.83
N GLN A 62 9.17 -1.70 6.41
CA GLN A 62 8.85 -0.27 6.31
C GLN A 62 8.76 0.23 4.85
N THR A 63 8.30 -0.65 3.95
CA THR A 63 8.13 -0.36 2.52
C THR A 63 6.67 -0.08 2.18
N GLN A 64 6.44 0.71 1.13
CA GLN A 64 5.09 0.97 0.63
C GLN A 64 4.54 -0.27 -0.08
N PHE A 65 3.35 -0.71 0.33
CA PHE A 65 2.61 -1.73 -0.41
C PHE A 65 1.89 -1.07 -1.59
N ILE A 66 2.21 -1.51 -2.81
CA ILE A 66 1.57 -1.04 -4.05
C ILE A 66 0.76 -2.21 -4.60
N ASN A 67 -0.58 -2.07 -4.60
CA ASN A 67 -1.48 -3.05 -5.20
C ASN A 67 -1.60 -2.76 -6.70
N ASP A 68 -0.51 -2.96 -7.44
CA ASP A 68 -0.52 -2.87 -8.89
C ASP A 68 -1.02 -4.21 -9.42
N GLY A 69 -2.29 -4.26 -9.83
CA GLY A 69 -2.94 -5.45 -10.41
C GLY A 69 -2.25 -6.04 -11.66
N HIS A 70 -1.13 -5.47 -12.10
CA HIS A 70 -0.34 -5.97 -13.23
C HIS A 70 1.16 -6.15 -12.98
N ARG A 71 1.70 -5.82 -11.79
CA ARG A 71 3.14 -5.97 -11.56
C ARG A 71 3.46 -6.34 -10.13
N MET A 72 3.82 -7.61 -9.95
CA MET A 72 4.82 -8.01 -8.94
C MET A 72 6.15 -7.34 -9.27
N ALA A 73 6.26 -6.05 -9.03
CA ALA A 73 7.53 -5.35 -8.96
C ALA A 73 7.72 -4.99 -7.49
N VAL A 74 8.53 -5.77 -6.80
CA VAL A 74 9.26 -5.31 -5.63
C VAL A 74 10.05 -4.10 -6.11
N VAL A 75 9.46 -2.91 -6.05
CA VAL A 75 10.18 -1.65 -6.30
C VAL A 75 10.99 -1.41 -5.05
N MET A 76 12.12 -2.09 -5.02
CA MET A 76 13.28 -1.80 -4.20
C MET A 76 13.81 -0.45 -4.67
N ARG A 77 13.20 0.65 -4.22
CA ARG A 77 13.82 1.97 -4.30
C ARG A 77 14.72 2.11 -3.08
N ILE A 78 15.95 1.64 -3.27
CA ILE A 78 17.10 1.97 -2.43
C ILE A 78 17.47 3.41 -2.81
N TRP A 79 17.45 4.30 -1.83
CA TRP A 79 18.28 5.51 -1.81
C TRP A 79 19.26 5.31 -0.66
#